data_AF-A0A443SDX8-F1
#
_entry.id   AF-A0A443SDX8-F1
#
_cell.length_a   1.000
_cell.length_b   1.000
_cell.length_c   1.000
_cell.angle_alpha   90.00
_cell.angle_beta   90.00
_cell.angle_gamma   90.00
#
_symmetry.space_group_name_H-M   'P 1'
#
loop_
_entity.id
_entity.type
_entity.pdbx_description
1 polymer ?
#
loop_
_entity_poly.entity_id
_entity_poly.type
_entity_poly.pdbx_seq_one_letter_code
_entity_poly.pdbx_strand_id
1 'polypeptide(L)'
;MDVAGYKQNIYSAKRNSSFESDSKVLVNEKERLRTFFTKTYAFPHHFPSPSSFARAGFIYTGPGDGVTCTFCNGTLTHWTTFDDPIKEHKFWFPSCPFVMGKY
;
A
#
# COMPACT_ATOMS: atom_id res chain seq x y z
N MET A 1 3.66 -0.43 26.67
CA MET A 1 4.27 0.45 25.66
C MET A 1 3.21 0.76 24.62
N ASP A 2 3.05 2.02 24.22
CA ASP A 2 2.06 2.42 23.21
C ASP A 2 2.55 2.03 21.81
N VAL A 3 1.92 1.00 21.23
CA VAL A 3 2.26 0.43 19.92
C VAL A 3 2.16 1.49 18.81
N ALA A 4 1.31 2.50 18.98
CA ALA A 4 1.12 3.58 18.00
C ALA A 4 2.36 4.49 17.90
N GLY A 5 2.97 4.84 19.03
CA GLY A 5 4.16 5.70 19.07
C GLY A 5 5.43 5.04 18.49
N TYR A 6 5.55 3.72 18.58
CA TYR A 6 6.68 2.99 17.98
C TYR A 6 6.58 2.94 16.45
N LYS A 7 5.37 2.72 15.91
CA LYS A 7 5.15 2.60 14.47
C LYS A 7 5.27 3.94 13.72
N GLN A 8 4.97 5.08 14.36
CA GLN A 8 5.13 6.42 13.76
C GLN A 8 6.58 6.81 13.45
N ASN A 9 7.57 6.13 14.05
CA ASN A 9 9.00 6.38 13.80
C ASN A 9 9.63 5.40 12.79
N ILE A 10 8.88 4.38 12.33
CA ILE A 10 9.38 3.34 11.41
C ILE A 10 8.65 3.37 10.07
N TYR A 11 7.34 3.63 10.06
CA TYR A 11 6.51 3.61 8.85
C TYR A 11 6.19 5.04 8.42
N SER A 12 6.46 5.38 7.16
CA SER A 12 6.09 6.69 6.60
C SER A 12 4.75 6.61 5.88
N ALA A 13 3.67 7.03 6.56
CA ALA A 13 2.36 7.22 5.93
C ALA A 13 2.26 8.61 5.29
N LYS A 14 2.18 8.68 3.95
CA LYS A 14 1.97 9.94 3.20
C LYS A 14 0.69 9.85 2.38
N ARG A 15 -0.11 10.93 2.39
CA ARG A 15 -1.16 11.17 1.38
C ARG A 15 -0.58 12.12 0.35
N ASN A 16 -0.48 11.70 -0.90
CA ASN A 16 -0.02 12.58 -1.96
C ASN A 16 -1.17 13.51 -2.39
N SER A 17 -1.10 14.79 -2.05
CA SER A 17 -2.11 15.81 -2.39
C SER A 17 -2.05 16.27 -3.85
N SER A 18 -1.06 15.83 -4.63
CA SER A 18 -0.76 16.34 -5.97
C SER A 18 -1.06 15.35 -7.10
N PHE A 19 -1.68 14.20 -6.80
CA PHE A 19 -2.01 13.23 -7.84
C PHE A 19 -3.37 13.60 -8.45
N GLU A 20 -3.32 14.39 -9.52
CA GLU A 20 -4.51 14.76 -10.28
C GLU A 20 -5.29 13.51 -10.70
N SER A 21 -6.60 13.59 -10.48
CA SER A 21 -7.58 12.56 -10.76
C SER A 21 -7.74 12.37 -12.27
N ASP A 22 -6.86 11.58 -12.88
CA ASP A 22 -7.13 11.10 -14.25
C ASP A 22 -6.49 9.74 -14.59
N SER A 23 -5.74 9.13 -13.67
CA SER A 23 -5.16 7.81 -13.91
C SER A 23 -6.14 6.73 -13.49
N LYS A 24 -6.77 6.07 -14.47
CA LYS A 24 -7.58 4.84 -14.35
C LYS A 24 -7.40 4.16 -12.99
N VAL A 25 -8.39 4.33 -12.10
CA VAL A 25 -8.42 3.62 -10.82
C VAL A 25 -8.21 2.14 -11.10
N LEU A 26 -7.09 1.57 -10.64
CA LEU A 26 -6.81 0.14 -10.78
C LEU A 26 -7.68 -0.63 -9.76
N VAL A 27 -8.99 -0.60 -9.97
CA VAL A 27 -9.99 -1.27 -9.12
C VAL A 27 -9.76 -2.78 -9.13
N ASN A 28 -9.28 -3.32 -10.26
CA ASN A 28 -9.01 -4.74 -10.40
C ASN A 28 -7.74 -5.17 -9.64
N GLU A 29 -7.89 -6.13 -8.72
CA GLU A 29 -6.77 -6.71 -7.96
C GLU A 29 -5.65 -7.27 -8.86
N LYS A 30 -6.02 -7.92 -9.97
CA LYS A 30 -5.04 -8.48 -10.91
C LYS A 30 -4.19 -7.39 -11.53
N GLU A 31 -4.79 -6.25 -11.91
CA GLU A 31 -4.03 -5.13 -12.46
C GLU A 31 -3.13 -4.49 -11.39
N ARG A 32 -3.60 -4.41 -10.14
CA ARG A 32 -2.72 -3.99 -9.04
C ARG A 32 -1.54 -4.94 -8.85
N LEU A 33 -1.78 -6.25 -8.91
CA LEU A 33 -0.72 -7.25 -8.78
C LEU A 33 0.33 -7.13 -9.89
N ARG A 34 -0.06 -6.80 -11.12
CA ARG A 34 0.88 -6.60 -12.24
C ARG A 34 1.93 -5.53 -11.97
N THR A 35 1.61 -4.53 -11.13
CA THR A 35 2.55 -3.46 -10.77
C THR A 35 3.79 -3.95 -9.99
N PHE A 36 3.73 -5.13 -9.37
CA PHE A 36 4.85 -5.71 -8.64
C PHE A 36 5.86 -6.45 -9.52
N PHE A 37 5.55 -6.65 -10.81
CA PHE A 37 6.35 -7.44 -11.75
C PHE A 37 6.84 -6.61 -12.94
N THR A 38 7.09 -5.32 -12.72
CA THR A 38 7.63 -4.43 -13.77
C THR A 38 9.11 -4.71 -14.02
N LYS A 39 9.61 -4.36 -15.21
CA LYS A 39 11.03 -4.47 -15.55
C LYS A 39 11.90 -3.40 -14.88
N THR A 40 11.29 -2.32 -14.42
CA THR A 40 12.01 -1.14 -13.91
C THR A 40 12.47 -1.34 -12.48
N TYR A 41 11.59 -1.87 -11.62
CA TYR A 41 11.89 -2.13 -10.22
C TYR A 41 11.33 -3.48 -9.82
N ALA A 42 12.16 -4.31 -9.19
CA ALA A 42 11.73 -5.49 -8.48
C ALA A 42 11.32 -5.11 -7.06
N PHE A 43 10.21 -5.66 -6.57
CA PHE A 43 9.84 -5.52 -5.16
C PHE A 43 10.81 -6.34 -4.30
N PRO A 44 11.41 -5.76 -3.24
CA PRO A 44 12.52 -6.39 -2.55
C PRO A 44 12.12 -7.50 -1.56
N HIS A 45 10.82 -7.66 -1.27
CA HIS A 45 10.33 -8.59 -0.24
C HIS A 45 9.58 -9.78 -0.84
N HIS A 46 9.80 -10.96 -0.25
CA HIS A 46 8.96 -12.15 -0.49
C HIS A 46 7.72 -12.19 0.43
N PHE A 47 7.85 -11.65 1.65
CA PHE A 47 6.78 -11.54 2.64
C PHE A 47 6.74 -10.11 3.23
N PRO A 48 5.57 -9.45 3.28
CA PRO A 48 4.29 -9.88 2.72
C PRO A 48 4.37 -10.04 1.19
N SER A 49 3.57 -10.93 0.62
CA SER A 49 3.68 -11.24 -0.80
C SER A 49 3.06 -10.12 -1.67
N PRO A 50 3.52 -9.93 -2.92
CA PRO A 50 2.87 -9.03 -3.88
C PRO A 50 1.35 -9.21 -3.97
N SER A 51 0.87 -10.46 -3.94
CA SER A 51 -0.57 -10.77 -3.95
C SER A 51 -1.29 -10.26 -2.70
N SER A 52 -0.66 -10.30 -1.52
CA SER A 52 -1.25 -9.76 -0.30
C SER A 52 -1.39 -8.23 -0.33
N PHE A 53 -0.41 -7.51 -0.90
CA PHE A 53 -0.50 -6.07 -1.13
C PHE A 53 -1.58 -5.70 -2.13
N ALA A 54 -1.62 -6.38 -3.27
CA ALA A 54 -2.63 -6.16 -4.30
C ALA A 54 -4.04 -6.38 -3.74
N ARG A 55 -4.26 -7.46 -2.98
CA ARG A 55 -5.53 -7.72 -2.29
C ARG A 55 -5.91 -6.66 -1.27
N ALA A 56 -4.91 -6.09 -0.58
CA ALA A 56 -5.12 -4.99 0.38
C ALA A 56 -5.34 -3.62 -0.28
N GLY A 57 -5.42 -3.55 -1.61
CA GLY A 57 -5.72 -2.31 -2.35
C GLY A 57 -4.48 -1.52 -2.78
N PHE A 58 -3.28 -2.08 -2.62
CA PHE A 58 -2.02 -1.40 -2.93
C PHE A 58 -1.48 -1.75 -4.32
N ILE A 59 -0.76 -0.79 -4.91
CA ILE A 59 0.12 -0.97 -6.06
C ILE A 59 1.57 -0.70 -5.65
N TYR A 60 2.51 -1.32 -6.36
CA TYR A 60 3.92 -1.00 -6.22
C TYR A 60 4.27 0.17 -7.15
N THR A 61 4.87 1.21 -6.58
CA THR A 61 5.29 2.41 -7.33
C THR A 61 6.81 2.52 -7.48
N GLY A 62 7.57 1.83 -6.63
CA GLY A 62 9.03 1.89 -6.58
C GLY A 62 9.61 3.30 -6.38
N PRO A 63 10.95 3.44 -6.30
CA PRO A 63 11.89 2.40 -5.87
C PRO A 63 11.71 2.04 -4.38
N GLY A 64 12.34 0.95 -3.93
CA GLY A 64 12.27 0.49 -2.53
C GLY A 64 11.09 -0.44 -2.27
N ASP A 65 10.47 -0.34 -1.09
CA ASP A 65 9.32 -1.17 -0.71
C ASP A 65 8.01 -0.37 -0.57
N GLY A 66 7.99 0.85 -1.09
CA GLY A 66 6.81 1.72 -1.04
C GLY A 66 5.66 1.19 -1.88
N VAL A 67 4.51 1.03 -1.25
CA VAL A 67 3.26 0.64 -1.90
C VAL A 67 2.18 1.69 -1.64
N THR A 68 1.38 2.01 -2.66
CA THR A 68 0.39 3.09 -2.61
C THR A 68 -1.01 2.55 -2.86
N CYS A 69 -1.97 2.92 -2.01
CA CYS A 69 -3.35 2.48 -2.19
C CYS A 69 -4.00 3.25 -3.34
N THR A 70 -4.67 2.55 -4.25
CA THR A 70 -5.33 3.17 -5.42
C THR A 70 -6.65 3.86 -5.10
N PHE A 71 -7.16 3.71 -3.87
CA PHE A 71 -8.46 4.23 -3.44
C PHE A 71 -8.37 5.44 -2.50
N CYS A 72 -7.30 5.53 -1.71
CA CYS A 72 -7.08 6.63 -0.78
C CYS A 72 -5.75 7.38 -0.99
N ASN A 73 -4.92 6.92 -1.94
CA ASN A 73 -3.59 7.44 -2.21
C ASN A 73 -2.65 7.44 -0.99
N GLY A 74 -2.94 6.59 0.00
CA GLY A 74 -2.08 6.36 1.15
C GLY A 74 -0.91 5.47 0.78
N THR A 75 0.32 5.93 1.02
CA THR A 75 1.55 5.17 0.80
C THR A 75 2.10 4.64 2.13
N LEU A 76 2.56 3.39 2.14
CA LEU A 76 3.29 2.75 3.26
C LEU A 76 4.62 2.19 2.77
N THR A 77 5.66 2.30 3.60
CA THR A 77 7.04 1.85 3.36
C THR A 77 7.59 1.14 4.62
N HIS A 78 8.78 0.55 4.54
CA HIS A 78 9.45 -0.15 5.65
C HIS A 78 8.70 -1.41 6.13
N TRP A 79 8.23 -2.20 5.19
CA TRP A 79 7.51 -3.45 5.47
C TRP A 79 8.43 -4.50 6.09
N THR A 80 7.91 -5.21 7.08
CA THR A 80 8.57 -6.35 7.72
C THR A 80 7.84 -7.65 7.39
N THR A 81 8.52 -8.79 7.56
CA THR A 81 7.95 -10.12 7.26
C THR A 81 6.74 -10.49 8.12
N PHE A 82 6.51 -9.77 9.22
CA PHE A 82 5.40 -10.00 10.15
C PHE A 82 4.20 -9.07 9.92
N ASP A 83 4.34 -8.10 9.02
CA ASP A 83 3.26 -7.16 8.73
C ASP A 83 2.14 -7.83 7.92
N ASP A 84 0.91 -7.36 8.14
CA ASP A 84 -0.26 -7.76 7.37
C ASP A 84 -0.75 -6.52 6.60
N PRO A 85 -0.66 -6.52 5.25
CA PRO A 85 -1.00 -5.35 4.46
C PRO A 85 -2.40 -4.79 4.73
N ILE A 86 -3.41 -5.63 4.96
CA ILE A 86 -4.77 -5.11 5.21
C ILE A 86 -4.93 -4.59 6.63
N LYS A 87 -4.21 -5.15 7.62
CA LYS A 87 -4.20 -4.60 8.98
C LYS A 87 -3.50 -3.25 9.03
N GLU A 88 -2.33 -3.13 8.39
CA GLU A 88 -1.61 -1.86 8.32
C GLU A 88 -2.43 -0.81 7.55
N HIS A 89 -3.09 -1.19 6.46
CA HIS A 89 -3.99 -0.28 5.74
C HIS A 89 -5.12 0.25 6.63
N LYS A 90 -5.80 -0.64 7.38
CA LYS A 90 -6.85 -0.27 8.34
C LYS A 90 -6.35 0.65 9.44
N PHE A 91 -5.14 0.39 9.94
CA PHE A 91 -4.54 1.17 11.02
C PHE A 91 -4.16 2.58 10.56
N TRP A 92 -3.48 2.71 9.42
CA TRP A 92 -2.95 3.99 8.94
C TRP A 92 -3.96 4.84 8.17
N PHE A 93 -4.88 4.21 7.44
CA PHE A 93 -5.88 4.89 6.62
C PHE A 93 -7.29 4.34 6.87
N PRO A 94 -7.83 4.43 8.10
CA PRO A 94 -9.13 3.87 8.46
C PRO A 94 -10.29 4.48 7.65
N SER A 95 -10.14 5.73 7.19
CA SER A 95 -11.12 6.42 6.35
C SER A 95 -10.99 6.12 4.85
N CYS A 96 -10.12 5.19 4.45
CA CYS A 96 -10.00 4.77 3.06
C CYS A 96 -11.34 4.17 2.57
N PRO A 97 -11.90 4.61 1.43
CA PRO A 97 -13.15 4.06 0.89
C PRO A 97 -13.15 2.54 0.71
N PHE A 98 -12.02 1.98 0.27
CA PHE A 98 -11.84 0.52 0.15
C PHE A 98 -11.88 -0.17 1.51
N VAL A 99 -11.20 0.38 2.52
CA VAL A 99 -11.23 -0.15 3.89
C VAL A 99 -12.64 -0.10 4.49
N MET A 100 -13.41 0.94 4.15
CA MET A 100 -14.81 1.09 4.57
C MET A 100 -15.80 0.21 3.76
N GLY A 101 -15.33 -0.59 2.80
CA GLY A 101 -16.17 -1.51 2.01
C GLY A 101 -16.96 -0.85 0.88
N LYS A 102 -16.47 0.26 0.32
CA LYS A 102 -17.15 0.99 -0.79
C LYS A 102 -16.70 0.55 -2.19
N TYR A 103 -15.85 -0.46 -2.30
CA TYR A 103 -15.26 -0.98 -3.54
C TYR A 103 -15.14 -2.50 -3.49
#